data_AF-A0A074X931-F1
#
_entry.id   AF-A0A074X931-F1
#
_cell.length_a   1.000
_cell.length_b   1.000
_cell.length_c   1.000
_cell.angle_alpha   90.00
_cell.angle_beta   90.00
_cell.angle_gamma   90.00
#
_symmetry.space_group_name_H-M   'P 1'
#
loop_
_entity.id
_entity.type
_entity.pdbx_description
1 polymer ?
#
loop_
_entity_poly.entity_id
_entity_poly.type
_entity_poly.pdbx_seq_one_letter_code
_entity_poly.pdbx_strand_id
1 'polypeptide(L)'
;MKMLRLLYRPSYHLRPRYSNSIVSSLWLLGQSRYPTRAASEEAPTHQHVTHMAEDKARDKASEAGAHENLRAYQRDYQKEYRDRNREKIRAAQRLYREQNKDKIERWYQEHKEEAKAYRDQNKDKMKAYTARYHQQHKQRVAELVRQWNKKNPSRRYEYGRQLSLENRELYLQKMAEYRLKCSNLGLFDRYNAAKREKYNSDKQYRMARRLHTWLTQSEEARQLSWPTHQPILYDTRQSHHCSGCGHGRYIKLWWRKLSENRNPTGEFNCHSCFTSDWSRALPIGHGNMFVNDRPRHRSLKKAPDDNIEDKTETEPSEKPDQPT
;
A
#
# COMPACT_ATOMS: atom_id res chain seq x y z
N MET A 1 -67.64 -46.15 -18.36
CA MET A 1 -68.68 -45.14 -18.15
C MET A 1 -68.06 -43.76 -18.05
N LYS A 2 -68.54 -42.85 -18.90
CA LYS A 2 -68.72 -41.38 -18.75
C LYS A 2 -67.61 -40.60 -18.01
N MET A 3 -66.84 -39.79 -18.75
CA MET A 3 -67.07 -38.35 -19.03
C MET A 3 -66.25 -37.49 -18.06
N LEU A 4 -65.62 -36.35 -18.36
CA LEU A 4 -65.60 -35.36 -19.46
C LEU A 4 -64.52 -34.33 -19.03
N ARG A 5 -63.59 -33.87 -19.87
CA ARG A 5 -63.47 -32.51 -20.48
C ARG A 5 -62.01 -32.05 -20.28
N LEU A 6 -61.19 -31.96 -21.33
CA LEU A 6 -61.01 -30.79 -22.20
C LEU A 6 -60.67 -29.48 -21.48
N LEU A 7 -59.41 -29.07 -21.70
CA LEU A 7 -58.93 -27.72 -22.02
C LEU A 7 -59.08 -26.60 -20.97
N TYR A 8 -57.96 -26.28 -20.29
CA TYR A 8 -57.47 -24.89 -20.20
C TYR A 8 -56.01 -24.83 -19.74
N ARG A 9 -55.14 -24.20 -20.54
CA ARG A 9 -53.76 -23.84 -20.22
C ARG A 9 -53.66 -22.32 -20.34
N PRO A 10 -53.10 -21.63 -19.35
CA PRO A 10 -52.08 -20.60 -19.65
C PRO A 10 -50.93 -20.70 -18.64
N SER A 11 -49.70 -21.02 -19.04
CA SER A 11 -48.74 -20.12 -19.69
C SER A 11 -48.60 -18.76 -18.98
N TYR A 12 -47.64 -18.68 -18.05
CA TYR A 12 -47.03 -17.42 -17.62
C TYR A 12 -45.50 -17.53 -17.72
N HIS A 13 -45.02 -17.24 -18.93
CA HIS A 13 -43.91 -16.34 -19.25
C HIS A 13 -42.79 -16.15 -18.22
N LEU A 14 -41.67 -16.82 -18.52
CA LEU A 14 -40.35 -16.20 -18.56
C LEU A 14 -40.44 -14.76 -19.10
N ARG A 15 -39.85 -13.80 -18.39
CA ARG A 15 -39.48 -12.49 -18.96
C ARG A 15 -38.11 -12.61 -19.60
N PRO A 16 -37.97 -12.58 -20.93
CA PRO A 16 -36.71 -12.25 -21.57
C PRO A 16 -36.50 -10.74 -21.46
N ARG A 17 -35.36 -10.31 -20.93
CA ARG A 17 -34.88 -8.94 -21.12
C ARG A 17 -34.46 -8.82 -22.60
N TYR A 18 -35.23 -8.09 -23.37
CA TYR A 18 -34.83 -7.63 -24.70
C TYR A 18 -33.61 -6.71 -24.57
N SER A 19 -32.48 -7.17 -25.09
CA SER A 19 -31.39 -6.32 -25.57
C SER A 19 -31.65 -6.04 -27.06
N ASN A 20 -32.12 -4.85 -27.38
CA ASN A 20 -32.15 -4.38 -28.77
C ASN A 20 -30.80 -3.75 -29.09
N SER A 21 -30.03 -4.34 -30.02
CA SER A 21 -29.59 -3.69 -31.26
C SER A 21 -28.32 -4.32 -31.85
N ILE A 22 -28.49 -5.28 -32.76
CA ILE A 22 -27.69 -5.44 -33.98
C ILE A 22 -28.73 -6.02 -34.97
N VAL A 23 -29.04 -5.53 -36.16
CA VAL A 23 -28.27 -5.00 -37.28
C VAL A 23 -29.27 -4.16 -38.11
N SER A 24 -28.88 -3.01 -38.65
CA SER A 24 -29.53 -2.44 -39.84
C SER A 24 -28.48 -2.21 -40.90
N SER A 25 -28.43 -3.16 -41.82
CA SER A 25 -27.80 -3.04 -43.13
C SER A 25 -28.81 -3.58 -44.13
N LEU A 26 -29.52 -2.69 -44.82
CA LEU A 26 -29.94 -2.89 -46.20
C LEU A 26 -30.42 -1.53 -46.76
N TRP A 27 -29.47 -0.82 -47.38
CA TRP A 27 -29.79 0.11 -48.45
C TRP A 27 -30.15 -0.72 -49.69
N LEU A 28 -31.27 -0.43 -50.35
CA LEU A 28 -31.38 -0.25 -51.81
C LEU A 28 -32.87 -0.22 -52.26
N LEU A 29 -33.20 0.88 -52.94
CA LEU A 29 -34.09 1.04 -54.10
C LEU A 29 -35.51 0.46 -54.06
N GLY A 30 -36.48 1.38 -54.06
CA GLY A 30 -37.86 1.12 -54.46
C GLY A 30 -38.57 2.43 -54.77
N GLN A 31 -38.44 2.90 -56.01
CA GLN A 31 -39.23 4.00 -56.57
C GLN A 31 -40.72 3.63 -56.51
N SER A 32 -41.58 4.52 -56.02
CA SER A 32 -42.98 4.51 -56.40
C SER A 32 -43.46 5.93 -56.69
N ARG A 33 -44.15 6.03 -57.82
CA ARG A 33 -44.60 7.23 -58.51
C ARG A 33 -45.75 7.86 -57.73
N TYR A 34 -45.70 9.18 -57.53
CA TYR A 34 -46.91 9.98 -57.35
C TYR A 34 -47.06 10.93 -58.55
N PRO A 35 -48.26 11.02 -59.16
CA PRO A 35 -48.53 12.00 -60.19
C PRO A 35 -48.79 13.37 -59.56
N THR A 36 -48.22 14.39 -60.19
CA THR A 36 -48.48 15.81 -59.95
C THR A 36 -49.96 16.12 -60.17
N ARG A 37 -50.63 16.60 -59.13
CA ARG A 37 -51.85 17.41 -59.26
C ARG A 37 -51.61 18.73 -58.54
N ALA A 38 -51.51 19.79 -59.34
CA ALA A 38 -51.37 21.16 -58.89
C ALA A 38 -52.63 21.59 -58.14
N ALA A 39 -52.47 21.96 -56.88
CA ALA A 39 -53.37 22.82 -56.14
C ALA A 39 -52.50 23.72 -55.28
N SER A 40 -52.64 25.02 -55.52
CA SER A 40 -51.97 26.13 -54.85
C SER A 40 -52.45 26.23 -53.40
N GLU A 41 -51.61 25.84 -52.45
CA GLU A 41 -51.73 26.29 -51.05
C GLU A 41 -50.32 26.59 -50.52
N GLU A 42 -50.18 27.77 -49.94
CA GLU A 42 -48.93 28.37 -49.48
C GLU A 42 -48.24 27.47 -48.44
N ALA A 43 -46.95 27.16 -48.68
CA ALA A 43 -46.16 26.37 -47.74
C ALA A 43 -46.01 27.13 -46.42
N PRO A 44 -46.27 26.50 -45.25
CA PRO A 44 -46.12 27.17 -43.96
C PRO A 44 -44.66 27.58 -43.76
N THR A 45 -44.42 28.82 -43.37
CA THR A 45 -43.08 29.33 -43.08
C THR A 45 -42.41 28.48 -41.98
N HIS A 46 -41.09 28.29 -42.09
CA HIS A 46 -40.28 27.44 -41.20
C HIS A 46 -40.52 27.70 -39.69
N GLN A 47 -40.89 28.93 -39.32
CA GLN A 47 -41.23 29.34 -37.94
C GLN A 47 -42.56 28.73 -37.43
N HIS A 48 -43.53 28.48 -38.31
CA HIS A 48 -44.83 27.91 -37.94
C HIS A 48 -44.75 26.39 -37.70
N VAL A 49 -43.84 25.71 -38.39
CA VAL A 49 -43.56 24.28 -38.19
C VAL A 49 -42.77 24.03 -36.89
N THR A 50 -41.86 24.94 -36.52
CA THR A 50 -41.12 24.87 -35.25
C THR A 50 -42.03 25.10 -34.05
N HIS A 51 -42.97 26.04 -34.12
CA HIS A 51 -43.91 26.32 -33.02
C HIS A 51 -44.86 25.13 -32.76
N MET A 52 -45.41 24.53 -33.82
CA MET A 52 -46.23 23.31 -33.72
C MET A 52 -45.47 22.11 -33.16
N ALA A 53 -44.17 22.00 -33.44
CA ALA A 53 -43.32 20.94 -32.88
C ALA A 53 -43.02 21.16 -31.39
N GLU A 54 -42.81 22.41 -30.98
CA GLU A 54 -42.58 22.79 -29.59
C GLU A 54 -43.83 22.62 -28.72
N ASP A 55 -45.01 22.97 -29.21
CA ASP A 55 -46.28 22.77 -28.50
C ASP A 55 -46.59 21.28 -28.34
N LYS A 56 -46.36 20.47 -29.38
CA LYS A 56 -46.50 19.00 -29.33
C LYS A 56 -45.48 18.32 -28.42
N ALA A 57 -44.30 18.93 -28.23
CA ALA A 57 -43.31 18.46 -27.26
C ALA A 57 -43.71 18.83 -25.82
N ARG A 58 -44.33 20.00 -25.62
CA ARG A 58 -44.85 20.47 -24.33
C ARG A 58 -46.02 19.62 -23.83
N ASP A 59 -46.94 19.26 -24.72
CA ASP A 59 -48.07 18.37 -24.40
C ASP A 59 -47.61 16.94 -24.08
N LYS A 60 -46.59 16.43 -24.78
CA LYS A 60 -45.98 15.14 -24.43
C LYS A 60 -45.23 15.16 -23.09
N ALA A 61 -44.62 16.29 -22.73
CA ALA A 61 -43.94 16.45 -21.46
C ALA A 61 -44.93 16.56 -20.28
N SER A 62 -46.07 17.21 -20.47
CA SER A 62 -47.14 17.29 -19.46
C SER A 62 -47.83 15.93 -19.27
N GLU A 63 -48.10 15.18 -20.34
CA GLU A 63 -48.58 13.79 -20.29
C GLU A 63 -47.58 12.85 -19.61
N ALA A 64 -46.28 12.99 -19.90
CA ALA A 64 -45.23 12.21 -19.24
C ALA A 64 -45.14 12.51 -17.73
N GLY A 65 -45.27 13.78 -17.33
CA GLY A 65 -45.32 14.18 -15.93
C GLY A 65 -46.56 13.64 -15.18
N ALA A 66 -47.73 13.67 -15.82
CA ALA A 66 -48.95 13.08 -15.26
C ALA A 66 -48.84 11.55 -15.09
N HIS A 67 -48.17 10.88 -16.04
CA HIS A 67 -47.93 9.44 -15.98
C HIS A 67 -46.89 9.03 -14.91
N GLU A 68 -45.87 9.86 -14.68
CA GLU A 68 -44.90 9.68 -13.59
C GLU A 68 -45.57 9.80 -12.21
N ASN A 69 -46.47 10.76 -12.05
CA ASN A 69 -47.25 10.98 -10.81
C ASN A 69 -48.20 9.82 -10.51
N LEU A 70 -48.89 9.28 -11.53
CA LEU A 70 -49.72 8.07 -11.40
C LEU A 70 -48.90 6.83 -10.99
N ARG A 71 -47.69 6.66 -11.56
CA ARG A 71 -46.78 5.58 -11.15
C ARG A 71 -46.24 5.77 -9.73
N ALA A 72 -45.98 7.00 -9.31
CA ALA A 72 -45.57 7.31 -7.94
C ALA A 72 -46.69 6.94 -6.95
N TYR A 73 -47.92 7.36 -7.22
CA TYR A 73 -49.09 7.00 -6.42
C TYR A 73 -49.29 5.47 -6.32
N GLN A 74 -49.15 4.74 -7.44
CA GLN A 74 -49.22 3.27 -7.43
C GLN A 74 -48.08 2.63 -6.61
N ARG A 75 -46.86 3.17 -6.66
CA ARG A 75 -45.72 2.68 -5.85
C ARG A 75 -45.99 2.89 -4.36
N ASP A 76 -46.48 4.06 -3.98
CA ASP A 76 -46.73 4.41 -2.58
C ASP A 76 -47.90 3.59 -2.02
N TYR A 77 -48.99 3.45 -2.78
CA TYR A 77 -50.10 2.58 -2.42
C TYR A 77 -49.67 1.11 -2.26
N GLN A 78 -48.86 0.58 -3.19
CA GLN A 78 -48.33 -0.79 -3.08
C GLN A 78 -47.38 -0.95 -1.89
N LYS A 79 -46.60 0.08 -1.55
CA LYS A 79 -45.71 0.09 -0.39
C LYS A 79 -46.51 0.05 0.90
N GLU A 80 -47.51 0.92 1.07
CA GLU A 80 -48.40 0.92 2.23
C GLU A 80 -49.19 -0.39 2.36
N TYR A 81 -49.62 -0.98 1.25
CA TYR A 81 -50.27 -2.29 1.26
C TYR A 81 -49.32 -3.40 1.71
N ARG A 82 -48.07 -3.41 1.24
CA ARG A 82 -47.04 -4.37 1.66
C ARG A 82 -46.63 -4.18 3.12
N ASP A 83 -46.58 -2.94 3.59
CA ASP A 83 -46.22 -2.62 4.98
C ASP A 83 -47.34 -3.03 5.95
N ARG A 84 -48.61 -2.71 5.63
CA ARG A 84 -49.77 -3.16 6.43
C ARG A 84 -49.93 -4.69 6.46
N ASN A 85 -49.56 -5.38 5.37
CA ASN A 85 -49.65 -6.84 5.28
C ASN A 85 -48.32 -7.56 5.50
N ARG A 86 -47.27 -6.85 5.96
CA ARG A 86 -45.89 -7.35 6.03
C ARG A 86 -45.79 -8.63 6.85
N GLU A 87 -46.42 -8.65 8.01
CA GLU A 87 -46.39 -9.81 8.91
C GLU A 87 -47.22 -10.98 8.37
N LYS A 88 -48.34 -10.73 7.69
CA LYS A 88 -49.13 -11.78 7.02
C LYS A 88 -48.34 -12.40 5.85
N ILE A 89 -47.67 -11.58 5.05
CA ILE A 89 -46.81 -12.03 3.94
C ILE A 89 -45.62 -12.84 4.48
N ARG A 90 -44.96 -12.38 5.54
CA ARG A 90 -43.85 -13.10 6.19
C ARG A 90 -44.31 -14.43 6.79
N ALA A 91 -45.45 -14.46 7.47
CA ALA A 91 -46.02 -15.67 8.04
C ALA A 91 -46.34 -16.70 6.95
N ALA A 92 -46.99 -16.28 5.86
CA ALA A 92 -47.26 -17.14 4.70
C ALA A 92 -45.96 -17.65 4.04
N GLN A 93 -44.94 -16.80 3.89
CA GLN A 93 -43.64 -17.20 3.36
C GLN A 93 -42.90 -18.19 4.27
N ARG A 94 -42.99 -18.03 5.59
CA ARG A 94 -42.42 -18.97 6.57
C ARG A 94 -43.10 -20.34 6.45
N LEU A 95 -44.43 -20.37 6.47
CA LEU A 95 -45.22 -21.59 6.32
C LEU A 95 -44.89 -22.30 5.00
N TYR A 96 -44.81 -21.55 3.90
CA TYR A 96 -44.44 -22.10 2.59
C TYR A 96 -43.01 -22.68 2.58
N ARG A 97 -42.05 -22.02 3.23
CA ARG A 97 -40.67 -22.52 3.35
C ARG A 97 -40.57 -23.77 4.22
N GLU A 98 -41.33 -23.84 5.31
CA GLU A 98 -41.39 -25.04 6.15
C GLU A 98 -42.01 -26.23 5.42
N GLN A 99 -43.17 -26.02 4.79
CA GLN A 99 -43.86 -27.08 4.04
C GLN A 99 -43.06 -27.59 2.82
N ASN A 100 -42.20 -26.75 2.25
CA ASN A 100 -41.38 -27.11 1.09
C ASN A 100 -39.91 -27.29 1.43
N LYS A 101 -39.53 -27.35 2.72
CA LYS A 101 -38.14 -27.43 3.17
C LYS A 101 -37.40 -28.60 2.52
N ASP A 102 -37.98 -29.81 2.62
CA ASP A 102 -37.37 -31.03 2.09
C ASP A 102 -37.34 -31.08 0.56
N LYS A 103 -38.23 -30.34 -0.11
CA LYS A 103 -38.22 -30.21 -1.57
C LYS A 103 -37.12 -29.27 -2.02
N ILE A 104 -36.95 -28.14 -1.33
CA ILE A 104 -35.90 -27.16 -1.59
C ILE A 104 -34.52 -27.79 -1.33
N GLU A 105 -34.38 -28.55 -0.25
CA GLU A 105 -33.12 -29.21 0.10
C GLU A 105 -32.73 -30.29 -0.92
N ARG A 106 -33.68 -31.14 -1.35
CA ARG A 106 -33.46 -32.09 -2.45
C ARG A 106 -33.05 -31.39 -3.74
N TRP A 107 -33.76 -30.32 -4.12
CA TRP A 107 -33.42 -29.53 -5.32
C TRP A 107 -32.00 -28.95 -5.25
N TYR A 108 -31.59 -28.41 -4.10
CA TYR A 108 -30.22 -27.91 -3.93
C TYR A 108 -29.17 -29.02 -4.05
N GLN A 109 -29.45 -30.21 -3.51
CA GLN A 109 -28.53 -31.33 -3.56
C GLN A 109 -28.40 -31.89 -4.97
N GLU A 110 -29.51 -32.02 -5.70
CA GLU A 110 -29.55 -32.45 -7.10
C GLU A 110 -28.79 -31.47 -8.02
N HIS A 111 -28.97 -30.15 -7.82
CA HIS A 111 -28.33 -29.13 -8.64
C HIS A 111 -26.99 -28.61 -8.11
N LYS A 112 -26.45 -29.21 -7.04
CA LYS A 112 -25.20 -28.77 -6.40
C LYS A 112 -24.02 -28.85 -7.36
N GLU A 113 -23.88 -30.00 -8.03
CA GLU A 113 -22.76 -30.25 -8.94
C GLU A 113 -22.90 -29.45 -10.23
N GLU A 114 -24.12 -29.19 -10.71
CA GLU A 114 -24.38 -28.29 -11.84
C GLU A 114 -23.98 -26.83 -11.51
N ALA A 115 -24.36 -26.34 -10.33
CA ALA A 115 -23.99 -25.01 -9.88
C ALA A 115 -22.48 -24.86 -9.66
N LYS A 116 -21.80 -25.95 -9.28
CA LYS A 116 -20.34 -26.00 -9.16
C LYS A 116 -19.68 -26.01 -10.54
N ALA A 117 -20.14 -26.86 -11.46
CA ALA A 117 -19.66 -26.91 -12.84
C ALA A 117 -19.83 -25.56 -13.55
N TYR A 118 -20.98 -24.89 -13.36
CA TYR A 118 -21.20 -23.55 -13.89
C TYR A 118 -20.25 -22.51 -13.30
N ARG A 119 -19.97 -22.56 -11.99
CA ARG A 119 -18.99 -21.67 -11.35
C ARG A 119 -17.58 -21.91 -11.86
N ASP A 120 -17.18 -23.17 -12.01
CA ASP A 120 -15.84 -23.54 -12.49
C ASP A 120 -15.63 -23.14 -13.95
N GLN A 121 -16.60 -23.38 -14.83
CA GLN A 121 -16.57 -22.93 -16.23
C GLN A 121 -16.50 -21.40 -16.38
N ASN A 122 -17.05 -20.65 -15.42
CA ASN A 122 -17.05 -19.18 -15.45
C ASN A 122 -15.98 -18.54 -14.55
N LYS A 123 -15.19 -19.34 -13.82
CA LYS A 123 -14.18 -18.87 -12.87
C LYS A 123 -13.16 -17.97 -13.54
N ASP A 124 -12.63 -18.41 -14.66
CA ASP A 124 -11.60 -17.67 -15.39
C ASP A 124 -12.18 -16.46 -16.11
N LYS A 125 -13.43 -16.54 -16.59
CA LYS A 125 -14.16 -15.39 -17.15
C LYS A 125 -14.38 -14.31 -16.09
N MET A 126 -14.79 -14.70 -14.88
CA MET A 126 -14.97 -13.76 -13.76
C MET A 126 -13.65 -13.16 -13.30
N LYS A 127 -12.58 -13.95 -13.21
CA LYS A 127 -11.23 -13.43 -12.93
C LYS A 127 -10.78 -12.45 -14.01
N ALA A 128 -10.96 -12.78 -15.29
CA ALA A 128 -10.58 -11.91 -16.41
C ALA A 128 -11.40 -10.60 -16.41
N TYR A 129 -12.70 -10.67 -16.16
CA TYR A 129 -13.56 -9.50 -16.00
C TYR A 129 -13.08 -8.61 -14.84
N THR A 130 -12.82 -9.22 -13.68
CA THR A 130 -12.37 -8.53 -12.47
C THR A 130 -11.01 -7.86 -12.70
N ALA A 131 -10.08 -8.55 -13.35
CA ALA A 131 -8.78 -8.02 -13.72
C ALA A 131 -8.91 -6.83 -14.68
N ARG A 132 -9.74 -6.94 -15.74
CA ARG A 132 -10.01 -5.83 -16.68
C ARG A 132 -10.64 -4.64 -15.97
N TYR A 133 -11.61 -4.88 -15.09
CA TYR A 133 -12.24 -3.84 -14.29
C TYR A 133 -11.22 -3.12 -13.39
N HIS A 134 -10.40 -3.88 -12.65
CA HIS A 134 -9.33 -3.30 -11.84
C HIS A 134 -8.31 -2.54 -12.68
N GLN A 135 -7.97 -3.02 -13.87
CA GLN A 135 -7.02 -2.36 -14.77
C GLN A 135 -7.58 -1.03 -15.29
N GLN A 136 -8.83 -1.01 -15.75
CA GLN A 136 -9.51 0.20 -16.21
C GLN A 136 -9.68 1.24 -15.10
N HIS A 137 -9.97 0.79 -13.87
CA HIS A 137 -10.18 1.67 -12.73
C HIS A 137 -8.93 1.91 -11.89
N LYS A 138 -7.78 1.34 -12.26
CA LYS A 138 -6.52 1.45 -11.50
C LYS A 138 -6.12 2.90 -11.28
N GLN A 139 -6.18 3.71 -12.34
CA GLN A 139 -5.80 5.12 -12.28
C GLN A 139 -6.78 5.93 -11.43
N ARG A 140 -8.09 5.74 -11.63
CA ARG A 140 -9.14 6.41 -10.85
C ARG A 140 -9.04 6.10 -9.36
N VAL A 141 -8.84 4.83 -9.00
CA VAL A 141 -8.64 4.42 -7.60
C VAL A 141 -7.35 5.03 -7.04
N ALA A 142 -6.24 4.98 -7.80
CA ALA A 142 -4.98 5.58 -7.37
C ALA A 142 -5.12 7.09 -7.13
N GLU A 143 -5.86 7.79 -7.98
CA GLU A 143 -6.12 9.21 -7.83
C GLU A 143 -6.99 9.52 -6.62
N LEU A 144 -8.09 8.78 -6.42
CA LEU A 144 -8.92 8.89 -5.21
C LEU A 144 -8.10 8.66 -3.94
N VAL A 145 -7.22 7.66 -3.94
CA VAL A 145 -6.31 7.38 -2.82
C VAL A 145 -5.33 8.53 -2.61
N ARG A 146 -4.76 9.11 -3.67
CA ARG A 146 -3.89 10.31 -3.56
C ARG A 146 -4.63 11.50 -2.99
N GLN A 147 -5.84 11.78 -3.48
CA GLN A 147 -6.68 12.88 -2.99
C GLN A 147 -7.05 12.67 -1.52
N TRP A 148 -7.42 11.45 -1.14
CA TRP A 148 -7.71 11.10 0.25
C TRP A 148 -6.48 11.27 1.13
N ASN A 149 -5.31 10.79 0.70
CA ASN A 149 -4.03 10.94 1.43
C ASN A 149 -3.64 12.41 1.62
N LYS A 150 -3.85 13.27 0.60
CA LYS A 150 -3.58 14.71 0.68
C LYS A 150 -4.51 15.41 1.67
N LYS A 151 -5.79 15.00 1.70
CA LYS A 151 -6.80 15.55 2.62
C LYS A 151 -6.70 15.02 4.05
N ASN A 152 -6.10 13.83 4.25
CA ASN A 152 -6.07 13.13 5.54
C ASN A 152 -4.65 12.68 5.95
N PRO A 153 -3.67 13.59 6.09
CA PRO A 153 -2.30 13.23 6.43
C PRO A 153 -2.18 12.58 7.83
N SER A 154 -2.87 13.14 8.84
CA SER A 154 -2.84 12.62 10.21
C SER A 154 -3.48 11.23 10.31
N ARG A 155 -4.64 11.05 9.66
CA ARG A 155 -5.37 9.77 9.67
C ARG A 155 -4.60 8.65 8.96
N ARG A 156 -3.87 8.97 7.88
CA ARG A 156 -2.95 8.03 7.21
C ARG A 156 -1.83 7.60 8.15
N TYR A 157 -1.25 8.54 8.89
CA TYR A 157 -0.17 8.27 9.84
C TYR A 157 -0.66 7.41 11.01
N GLU A 158 -1.81 7.74 11.59
CA GLU A 158 -2.43 6.96 12.67
C GLU A 158 -2.78 5.54 12.22
N TYR A 159 -3.41 5.39 11.05
CA TYR A 159 -3.73 4.08 10.49
C TYR A 159 -2.46 3.24 10.23
N GLY A 160 -1.41 3.86 9.67
CA GLY A 160 -0.12 3.19 9.49
C GLY A 160 0.55 2.80 10.82
N ARG A 161 0.42 3.64 11.85
CA ARG A 161 0.92 3.36 13.21
C ARG A 161 0.15 2.21 13.86
N GLN A 162 -1.18 2.22 13.80
CA GLN A 162 -2.03 1.14 14.31
C GLN A 162 -1.71 -0.18 13.62
N LEU A 163 -1.67 -0.19 12.29
CA LEU A 163 -1.31 -1.38 11.51
C LEU A 163 0.08 -1.91 11.87
N SER A 164 1.05 -1.02 12.16
CA SER A 164 2.39 -1.40 12.61
C SER A 164 2.42 -1.96 14.03
N LEU A 165 1.52 -1.51 14.91
CA LEU A 165 1.41 -2.01 16.28
C LEU A 165 0.71 -3.36 16.32
N GLU A 166 -0.42 -3.48 15.62
CA GLU A 166 -1.18 -4.73 15.47
C GLU A 166 -0.34 -5.83 14.82
N ASN A 167 0.49 -5.48 13.82
CA ASN A 167 1.38 -6.43 13.15
C ASN A 167 2.80 -6.46 13.71
N ARG A 168 3.04 -5.86 14.89
CA ARG A 168 4.39 -5.78 15.47
C ARG A 168 4.97 -7.17 15.72
N GLU A 169 4.17 -8.08 16.29
CA GLU A 169 4.59 -9.45 16.57
C GLU A 169 4.88 -10.23 15.29
N LEU A 170 3.99 -10.13 14.30
CA LEU A 170 4.20 -10.74 12.99
C LEU A 170 5.45 -10.20 12.29
N TYR A 171 5.73 -8.90 12.41
CA TYR A 171 6.96 -8.30 11.89
C TYR A 171 8.19 -8.87 12.57
N LEU A 172 8.18 -8.98 13.91
CA LEU A 172 9.28 -9.57 14.67
C LEU A 172 9.48 -11.05 14.33
N GLN A 173 8.41 -11.83 14.17
CA GLN A 173 8.46 -13.22 13.72
C GLN A 173 9.10 -13.32 12.34
N LYS A 174 8.65 -12.53 11.35
CA LYS A 174 9.27 -12.49 10.02
C LYS A 174 10.73 -12.08 10.05
N MET A 175 11.12 -11.15 10.92
CA MET A 175 12.51 -10.76 11.12
C MET A 175 13.35 -11.89 11.73
N ALA A 176 12.78 -12.65 12.68
CA ALA A 176 13.44 -13.81 13.27
C ALA A 176 13.59 -14.94 12.24
N GLU A 177 12.54 -15.26 11.48
CA GLU A 177 12.58 -16.22 10.38
C GLU A 177 13.60 -15.83 9.32
N TYR A 178 13.62 -14.55 8.91
CA TYR A 178 14.61 -14.05 7.97
C TYR A 178 16.04 -14.17 8.52
N ARG A 179 16.25 -13.87 9.81
CA ARG A 179 17.56 -14.02 10.47
C ARG A 179 17.98 -15.49 10.50
N LEU A 180 17.06 -16.41 10.84
CA LEU A 180 17.31 -17.85 10.83
C LEU A 180 17.65 -18.34 9.42
N LYS A 181 16.87 -17.93 8.41
CA LYS A 181 17.12 -18.24 7.00
C LYS A 181 18.50 -17.75 6.56
N CYS A 182 18.89 -16.54 6.94
CA CYS A 182 20.21 -16.00 6.64
C CYS A 182 21.32 -16.78 7.36
N SER A 183 21.09 -17.21 8.60
CA SER A 183 22.02 -18.04 9.37
C SER A 183 22.18 -19.43 8.75
N ASN A 184 21.08 -20.10 8.40
CA ASN A 184 21.08 -21.42 7.78
C ASN A 184 21.78 -21.39 6.41
N LEU A 185 21.59 -20.30 5.65
CA LEU A 185 22.31 -20.09 4.40
C LEU A 185 23.77 -19.68 4.62
N GLY A 186 24.23 -19.46 5.85
CA GLY A 186 25.59 -18.99 6.17
C GLY A 186 25.90 -17.59 5.63
N LEU A 187 24.89 -16.76 5.34
CA LEU A 187 25.06 -15.47 4.69
C LEU A 187 25.86 -14.50 5.58
N PHE A 188 25.59 -14.49 6.88
CA PHE A 188 26.33 -13.66 7.83
C PHE A 188 27.79 -14.10 7.97
N ASP A 189 28.05 -15.41 8.01
CA ASP A 189 29.40 -15.93 8.15
C ASP A 189 30.23 -15.67 6.90
N ARG A 190 29.68 -15.89 5.71
CA ARG A 190 30.33 -15.53 4.43
C ARG A 190 30.61 -14.03 4.35
N TYR A 191 29.63 -13.19 4.71
CA TYR A 191 29.81 -11.75 4.74
C TYR A 191 30.91 -11.32 5.72
N ASN A 192 30.90 -11.86 6.94
CA ASN A 192 31.91 -11.56 7.95
C ASN A 192 33.29 -12.09 7.57
N ALA A 193 33.39 -13.27 6.94
CA ALA A 193 34.63 -13.82 6.41
C ALA A 193 35.21 -12.92 5.32
N ALA A 194 34.43 -12.55 4.30
CA ALA A 194 34.87 -11.64 3.25
C ALA A 194 35.27 -10.26 3.81
N LYS A 195 34.54 -9.76 4.82
CA LYS A 195 34.89 -8.51 5.51
C LYS A 195 36.22 -8.62 6.28
N ARG A 196 36.48 -9.75 6.94
CA ARG A 196 37.77 -10.03 7.63
C ARG A 196 38.90 -10.16 6.65
N GLU A 197 38.69 -10.90 5.57
CA GLU A 197 39.65 -11.07 4.48
C GLU A 197 40.04 -9.72 3.89
N LYS A 198 39.05 -8.88 3.52
CA LYS A 198 39.31 -7.52 3.06
C LYS A 198 40.08 -6.67 4.08
N TYR A 199 39.79 -6.79 5.37
CA TYR A 199 40.55 -6.10 6.41
C TYR A 199 42.01 -6.55 6.49
N ASN A 200 42.25 -7.84 6.26
CA ASN A 200 43.58 -8.45 6.33
C ASN A 200 44.41 -8.27 5.05
N SER A 201 43.78 -8.25 3.87
CA SER A 201 44.46 -8.07 2.58
C SER A 201 44.68 -6.60 2.22
N ASP A 202 43.69 -5.74 2.43
CA ASP A 202 43.73 -4.33 2.03
C ASP A 202 44.21 -3.43 3.17
N LYS A 203 45.48 -3.01 3.08
CA LYS A 203 46.11 -2.11 4.06
C LYS A 203 45.41 -0.75 4.13
N GLN A 204 45.01 -0.17 3.00
CA GLN A 204 44.36 1.14 2.97
C GLN A 204 42.97 1.08 3.64
N TYR A 205 42.18 0.06 3.30
CA TYR A 205 40.89 -0.17 3.95
C TYR A 205 41.03 -0.36 5.47
N ARG A 206 42.05 -1.10 5.91
CA ARG A 206 42.36 -1.28 7.33
C ARG A 206 42.63 0.04 8.04
N MET A 207 43.48 0.88 7.45
CA MET A 207 43.87 2.17 7.99
C MET A 207 42.68 3.14 8.01
N ALA A 208 41.90 3.23 6.93
CA ALA A 208 40.66 4.01 6.88
C ALA A 208 39.66 3.58 7.95
N ARG A 209 39.46 2.26 8.16
CA ARG A 209 38.59 1.75 9.23
C ARG A 209 39.10 2.13 10.62
N ARG A 210 40.41 2.11 10.88
CA ARG A 210 41.00 2.55 12.16
C ARG A 210 40.78 4.04 12.40
N LEU A 211 41.02 4.86 11.36
CA LEU A 211 40.78 6.30 11.40
C LEU A 211 39.30 6.63 11.68
N HIS A 212 38.38 5.96 10.99
CA HIS A 212 36.95 6.10 11.26
C HIS A 212 36.61 5.80 12.72
N THR A 213 37.07 4.65 13.24
CA THR A 213 36.79 4.24 14.63
C THR A 213 37.32 5.27 15.62
N TRP A 214 38.56 5.73 15.43
CA TRP A 214 39.17 6.74 16.30
C TRP A 214 38.36 8.03 16.31
N LEU A 215 38.05 8.59 15.14
CA LEU A 215 37.23 9.82 15.03
C LEU A 215 35.84 9.68 15.62
N THR A 216 35.23 8.49 15.57
CA THR A 216 33.92 8.27 16.18
C THR A 216 33.97 8.12 17.69
N GLN A 217 35.12 7.76 18.26
CA GLN A 217 35.27 7.46 19.69
C GLN A 217 35.91 8.60 20.47
N SER A 218 36.85 9.35 19.88
CA SER A 218 37.52 10.45 20.56
C SER A 218 37.12 11.80 19.98
N GLU A 219 36.79 12.72 20.88
CA GLU A 219 36.51 14.10 20.51
C GLU A 219 37.78 14.88 20.18
N GLU A 220 38.85 14.64 20.94
CA GLU A 220 40.17 15.23 20.73
C GLU A 220 40.68 15.02 19.31
N ALA A 221 40.47 13.82 18.74
CA ALA A 221 40.88 13.52 17.37
C ALA A 221 40.16 14.37 16.32
N ARG A 222 38.91 14.76 16.58
CA ARG A 222 38.15 15.61 15.67
C ARG A 222 38.61 17.07 15.71
N GLN A 223 39.18 17.49 16.83
CA GLN A 223 39.68 18.85 17.05
C GLN A 223 41.13 19.05 16.57
N LEU A 224 41.83 17.99 16.17
CA LEU A 224 43.18 18.09 15.62
C LEU A 224 43.24 18.94 14.34
N SER A 225 44.44 19.43 14.04
CA SER A 225 44.70 20.18 12.80
C SER A 225 44.80 19.23 11.61
N TRP A 226 43.85 19.37 10.67
CA TRP A 226 43.79 18.56 9.45
C TRP A 226 44.21 19.37 8.22
N PRO A 227 44.98 18.79 7.28
CA PRO A 227 45.54 19.54 6.16
C PRO A 227 44.49 20.05 5.16
N THR A 228 43.51 19.21 4.82
CA THR A 228 42.59 19.47 3.68
C THR A 228 41.11 19.42 4.07
N HIS A 229 40.74 18.65 5.09
CA HIS A 229 39.35 18.47 5.49
C HIS A 229 39.22 18.38 7.00
N GLN A 230 38.15 18.95 7.56
CA GLN A 230 37.81 18.83 8.96
C GLN A 230 36.74 17.74 9.17
N PRO A 231 36.94 16.79 10.10
CA PRO A 231 35.94 15.78 10.41
C PRO A 231 34.81 16.38 11.25
N ILE A 232 33.57 16.10 10.87
CA ILE A 232 32.36 16.49 11.60
C ILE A 232 31.56 15.24 11.91
N LEU A 233 31.31 15.00 13.19
CA LEU A 233 30.48 13.90 13.68
C LEU A 233 29.19 14.48 14.26
N TYR A 234 28.06 14.15 13.66
CA TYR A 234 26.74 14.54 14.15
C TYR A 234 26.15 13.48 15.10
N ASP A 235 25.34 13.92 16.07
CA ASP A 235 24.61 13.03 16.97
C ASP A 235 23.59 12.17 16.21
N THR A 236 22.83 12.81 15.32
CA THR A 236 21.92 12.17 14.36
C THR A 236 22.56 12.09 12.98
N ARG A 237 22.14 11.14 12.15
CA ARG A 237 22.64 11.07 10.77
C ARG A 237 22.16 12.32 10.03
N GLN A 238 23.03 12.87 9.18
CA GLN A 238 22.73 14.04 8.36
C GLN A 238 22.89 13.70 6.88
N SER A 239 22.06 14.32 6.04
CA SER A 239 22.05 14.11 4.59
C SER A 239 22.88 15.18 3.90
N HIS A 240 24.02 14.79 3.33
CA HIS A 240 24.85 15.66 2.50
C HIS A 240 25.18 14.99 1.17
N HIS A 241 25.58 15.80 0.18
CA HIS A 241 26.12 15.31 -1.09
C HIS A 241 27.65 15.25 -1.01
N CYS A 242 28.23 14.12 -1.42
CA CYS A 242 29.68 13.96 -1.46
C CYS A 242 30.25 14.58 -2.74
N SER A 243 31.15 15.55 -2.61
CA SER A 243 31.81 16.22 -3.74
C SER A 243 32.74 15.28 -4.51
N GLY A 244 33.34 14.29 -3.83
CA GLY A 244 34.22 13.30 -4.46
C GLY A 244 33.54 12.20 -5.26
N CYS A 245 32.33 11.75 -4.90
CA CYS A 245 31.62 10.70 -5.64
C CYS A 245 30.23 11.08 -6.16
N GLY A 246 29.76 12.31 -5.93
CA GLY A 246 28.43 12.80 -6.34
C GLY A 246 27.24 12.22 -5.59
N HIS A 247 27.43 11.21 -4.72
CA HIS A 247 26.33 10.52 -4.07
C HIS A 247 25.85 11.25 -2.81
N GLY A 248 24.53 11.45 -2.70
CA GLY A 248 23.86 11.81 -1.46
C GLY A 248 23.86 10.64 -0.46
N ARG A 249 24.30 10.88 0.78
CA ARG A 249 24.34 9.84 1.83
C ARG A 249 23.70 10.33 3.11
N TYR A 250 23.19 9.41 3.90
CA TYR A 250 22.65 9.69 5.24
C TYR A 250 23.54 9.03 6.30
N ILE A 251 24.60 9.74 6.71
CA ILE A 251 25.66 9.23 7.61
C ILE A 251 25.98 10.23 8.72
N LYS A 252 26.64 9.76 9.78
CA LYS A 252 27.00 10.60 10.94
C LYS A 252 28.33 11.34 10.77
N LEU A 253 29.32 10.69 10.17
CA LEU A 253 30.67 11.24 9.97
C LEU A 253 30.82 11.79 8.55
N TRP A 254 31.11 13.08 8.47
CA TRP A 254 31.36 13.80 7.23
C TRP A 254 32.70 14.53 7.28
N TRP A 255 33.31 14.75 6.12
CA TRP A 255 34.53 15.55 5.98
C TRP A 255 34.22 16.86 5.28
N ARG A 256 34.32 17.97 5.99
CA ARG A 256 34.12 19.31 5.43
C ARG A 256 35.43 19.78 4.80
N LYS A 257 35.40 20.14 3.52
CA LYS A 257 36.58 20.61 2.79
C LYS A 257 37.02 21.98 3.31
N LEU A 258 38.33 22.17 3.39
CA LEU A 258 38.98 23.42 3.76
C LEU A 258 39.62 24.04 2.51
N SER A 259 39.57 25.37 2.40
CA SER A 259 40.30 26.14 1.39
C SER A 259 41.78 26.28 1.74
N GLU A 260 42.57 26.87 0.86
CA GLU A 260 44.00 27.14 1.06
C GLU A 260 44.29 27.95 2.34
N ASN A 261 43.38 28.87 2.69
CA ASN A 261 43.43 29.65 3.94
C ASN A 261 42.82 28.91 5.15
N ARG A 262 42.59 27.60 5.04
CA ARG A 262 41.94 26.74 6.04
C ARG A 262 40.51 27.15 6.42
N ASN A 263 39.84 27.91 5.55
CA ASN A 263 38.44 28.29 5.76
C ASN A 263 37.50 27.21 5.20
N PRO A 264 36.38 26.91 5.86
CA PRO A 264 35.45 25.90 5.40
C PRO A 264 34.78 26.33 4.09
N THR A 265 34.87 25.49 3.05
CA THR A 265 34.36 25.80 1.70
C THR A 265 32.87 25.50 1.53
N GLY A 266 32.24 24.85 2.51
CA GLY A 266 30.85 24.36 2.43
C GLY A 266 30.67 23.03 1.68
N GLU A 267 31.72 22.55 1.01
CA GLU A 267 31.74 21.24 0.36
C GLU A 267 31.99 20.10 1.35
N PHE A 268 31.31 18.98 1.14
CA PHE A 268 31.42 17.78 1.98
C PHE A 268 31.92 16.58 1.19
N ASN A 269 32.69 15.72 1.85
CA ASN A 269 33.16 14.44 1.34
C ASN A 269 32.77 13.31 2.30
N CYS A 270 32.44 12.15 1.73
CA CYS A 270 32.23 10.95 2.52
C CYS A 270 33.56 10.37 2.98
N HIS A 271 33.53 9.55 4.04
CA HIS A 271 34.74 8.97 4.62
C HIS A 271 35.56 8.14 3.62
N SER A 272 34.94 7.39 2.72
CA SER A 272 35.68 6.61 1.72
C SER A 272 36.36 7.48 0.66
N CYS A 273 35.72 8.56 0.21
CA CYS A 273 36.32 9.48 -0.76
C CYS A 273 37.50 10.23 -0.14
N PHE A 274 37.36 10.68 1.11
CA PHE A 274 38.46 11.34 1.81
C PHE A 274 39.67 10.41 1.99
N THR A 275 39.44 9.16 2.40
CA THR A 275 40.53 8.19 2.67
C THR A 275 41.10 7.51 1.43
N SER A 276 40.58 7.83 0.24
CA SER A 276 41.12 7.31 -1.03
C SER A 276 42.53 7.82 -1.31
N ASP A 277 42.84 9.07 -0.96
CA ASP A 277 44.19 9.61 -0.95
C ASP A 277 44.74 9.63 0.49
N TRP A 278 45.36 8.51 0.87
CA TRP A 278 45.86 8.32 2.23
C TRP A 278 46.96 9.34 2.62
N SER A 279 47.71 9.86 1.65
CA SER A 279 48.79 10.82 1.89
C SER A 279 48.28 12.12 2.52
N ARG A 280 47.02 12.47 2.26
CA ARG A 280 46.34 13.68 2.76
C ARG A 280 45.36 13.39 3.91
N ALA A 281 45.21 12.11 4.29
CA ALA A 281 44.19 11.64 5.22
C ALA A 281 44.66 11.58 6.69
N LEU A 282 45.78 12.21 7.02
CA LEU A 282 46.37 12.24 8.36
C LEU A 282 46.37 13.66 8.95
N PRO A 283 46.15 13.80 10.27
CA PRO A 283 46.30 15.09 10.92
C PRO A 283 47.78 15.49 10.96
N ILE A 284 48.03 16.79 10.97
CA ILE A 284 49.38 17.36 11.02
C ILE A 284 50.06 16.87 12.31
N GLY A 285 51.30 16.40 12.21
CA GLY A 285 52.07 15.86 13.34
C GLY A 285 51.80 14.39 13.71
N HIS A 286 50.91 13.68 12.99
CA HIS A 286 50.47 12.32 13.33
C HIS A 286 50.77 11.27 12.24
N GLY A 287 51.87 11.45 11.49
CA GLY A 287 52.21 10.67 10.29
C GLY A 287 52.26 9.14 10.45
N ASN A 288 52.61 8.64 11.64
CA ASN A 288 52.86 7.21 11.88
C ASN A 288 51.78 6.49 12.72
N MET A 289 50.70 7.17 13.11
CA MET A 289 49.79 6.70 14.17
C MET A 289 48.90 5.50 13.79
N PHE A 290 48.78 5.17 12.49
CA PHE A 290 47.87 4.11 12.01
C PHE A 290 48.58 2.95 11.30
N VAL A 291 49.88 3.06 11.07
CA VAL A 291 50.67 2.10 10.29
C VAL A 291 50.94 0.83 11.10
N ASN A 292 51.36 0.98 12.37
CA ASN A 292 51.78 -0.14 13.21
C ASN A 292 50.84 -0.38 14.41
N ASP A 293 50.35 0.67 15.07
CA ASP A 293 49.54 0.56 16.28
C ASP A 293 48.07 0.94 16.09
N ARG A 294 47.20 0.42 16.98
CA ARG A 294 45.87 0.98 17.20
C ARG A 294 46.04 2.26 18.03
N PRO A 295 45.45 3.41 17.64
CA PRO A 295 45.41 4.57 18.52
C PRO A 295 44.71 4.15 19.82
N ARG A 296 45.45 4.13 20.93
CA ARG A 296 44.87 3.82 22.24
C ARG A 296 44.10 5.05 22.69
N HIS A 297 42.84 4.84 23.08
CA HIS A 297 42.12 5.84 23.84
C HIS A 297 42.86 5.99 25.18
N ARG A 298 43.33 7.21 25.50
CA ARG A 298 43.78 7.49 26.86
C ARG A 298 42.51 7.56 27.70
N SER A 299 42.13 6.45 28.33
CA SER A 299 41.07 6.48 29.34
C SER A 299 41.43 7.55 30.36
N LEU A 300 40.51 8.46 30.69
CA LEU A 300 40.70 9.34 31.85
C LEU A 300 41.13 8.45 33.02
N LYS A 301 42.19 8.86 33.72
CA LYS A 301 42.62 8.21 34.96
C LYS A 301 41.37 8.04 35.83
N LYS A 302 41.00 6.80 36.17
CA LYS A 302 40.08 6.54 37.27
C LYS A 302 40.57 7.36 38.45
N ALA A 303 39.69 8.17 39.03
CA ALA A 303 39.97 8.80 40.31
C ALA A 303 40.41 7.72 41.33
N PRO A 304 41.31 8.01 42.27
CA PRO A 304 41.60 7.09 43.36
C PRO A 304 40.29 6.83 44.11
N ASP A 305 39.88 5.58 44.20
CA ASP A 305 38.76 5.17 45.04
C ASP A 305 39.17 5.44 46.50
N ASP A 306 38.60 6.48 47.10
CA ASP A 306 38.64 6.72 48.54
C ASP A 306 37.83 5.60 49.22
N ASN A 307 38.47 4.47 49.49
CA ASN A 307 37.97 3.46 50.42
C ASN A 307 38.19 3.99 51.84
N ILE A 308 37.17 4.69 52.35
CA ILE A 308 36.96 4.90 53.78
C ILE A 308 36.65 3.53 54.38
N GLU A 309 37.55 3.10 55.27
CA GLU A 309 37.37 1.97 56.17
C GLU A 309 36.08 2.16 56.98
N ASP A 310 35.15 1.21 56.89
CA ASP A 310 34.14 1.03 57.94
C ASP A 310 34.32 -0.36 58.54
N LYS A 311 34.87 -0.34 59.75
CA LYS A 311 35.03 -1.49 60.64
C LYS A 311 33.69 -1.70 61.33
N THR A 312 33.05 -2.84 61.07
CA THR A 312 32.12 -3.42 62.04
C THR A 312 32.51 -4.87 62.29
N GLU A 313 32.94 -5.07 63.54
CA GLU A 313 33.34 -6.30 64.17
C GLU A 313 32.19 -7.31 64.21
N THR A 314 32.48 -8.58 63.96
CA THR A 314 31.64 -9.68 64.45
C THR A 314 32.57 -10.80 64.86
N GLU A 315 32.60 -11.03 66.18
CA GLU A 315 33.40 -12.03 66.88
C GLU A 315 33.08 -13.49 66.46
N PRO A 316 34.01 -14.44 66.70
CA PRO A 316 33.94 -15.81 66.22
C PRO A 316 33.19 -16.73 67.21
N SER A 317 32.36 -17.65 66.68
CA SER A 317 31.72 -18.71 67.47
C SER A 317 32.29 -20.09 67.09
N GLU A 318 32.53 -20.86 68.14
CA GLU A 318 33.42 -22.02 68.29
C GLU A 318 32.96 -23.28 67.55
N LYS A 319 33.94 -24.07 67.10
CA LYS A 319 33.78 -25.50 66.79
C LYS A 319 33.84 -26.33 68.08
N PRO A 320 33.09 -27.44 68.17
CA PRO A 320 33.50 -28.58 68.99
C PRO A 320 33.89 -29.79 68.14
N ASP A 321 34.88 -30.51 68.66
CA ASP A 321 35.65 -31.60 68.08
C ASP A 321 34.89 -32.92 67.85
N GLN A 322 35.46 -33.72 66.93
CA GLN A 322 35.19 -35.16 66.75
C GLN A 322 35.60 -35.97 67.99
N PRO A 323 35.13 -37.23 68.08
CA PRO A 323 36.11 -38.28 68.34
C PRO A 323 35.93 -39.57 67.50
N THR A 324 37.09 -40.05 67.05
CA THR A 324 37.57 -41.42 66.75
C THR A 324 36.81 -42.33 65.78
#